data_AF-A0A7C4DQ94-F1
#
_entry.id   AF-A0A7C4DQ94-F1
#
_cell.length_a   1.000
_cell.length_b   1.000
_cell.length_c   1.000
_cell.angle_alpha   90.00
_cell.angle_beta   90.00
_cell.angle_gamma   90.00
#
_symmetry.space_group_name_H-M   'P 1'
#
loop_
_entity.id
_entity.type
_entity.pdbx_description
1 polymer ?
#
loop_
_entity_poly.entity_id
_entity_poly.type
_entity_poly.pdbx_seq_one_letter_code
_entity_poly.pdbx_strand_id
1 'polypeptide(L)' 'MQKSEELLSKLDEAVALIDKIEMFISRLKPGDEVPAGIVYQVYESLVLLKERIFEIRLIIIQESEKGS' A
#
# COMPACT_ATOMS: atom_id res chain seq x y z
N MET A 1 -11.03 -20.97 1.57
CA MET A 1 -10.41 -20.58 0.28
C MET A 1 -10.67 -19.10 -0.01
N GLN A 2 -11.92 -18.67 -0.22
CA GLN A 2 -12.27 -17.29 -0.62
C GLN A 2 -11.62 -16.15 0.21
N LYS A 3 -11.53 -16.27 1.54
CA LYS A 3 -10.93 -15.23 2.39
C LYS A 3 -9.39 -15.16 2.36
N SER A 4 -8.73 -16.30 2.15
CA SER A 4 -7.27 -16.31 1.99
C SER A 4 -6.89 -15.67 0.67
N GLU A 5 -7.70 -15.87 -0.37
CA GLU A 5 -7.58 -15.19 -1.65
C GLU A 5 -7.83 -13.69 -1.53
N GLU A 6 -8.81 -13.27 -0.73
CA GLU A 6 -9.05 -11.85 -0.41
C GLU A 6 -7.86 -11.19 0.31
N LEU A 7 -7.31 -11.86 1.33
CA LEU A 7 -6.13 -11.37 2.05
C LEU A 7 -4.90 -11.26 1.13
N LEU A 8 -4.66 -12.28 0.30
CA LEU A 8 -3.57 -12.27 -0.69
C LEU A 8 -3.76 -11.13 -1.71
N SER A 9 -4.96 -10.96 -2.24
CA SER A 9 -5.27 -9.84 -3.16
C SER A 9 -4.98 -8.48 -2.53
N LYS A 10 -5.31 -8.29 -1.25
CA LYS A 10 -5.05 -7.03 -0.53
C LYS A 10 -3.56 -6.81 -0.30
N LEU A 11 -2.80 -7.87 -0.04
CA LEU A 11 -1.34 -7.81 0.06
C LEU A 11 -0.71 -7.47 -1.30
N ASP A 12 -1.17 -8.07 -2.38
CA ASP A 12 -0.71 -7.77 -3.74
C ASP A 12 -0.99 -6.31 -4.11
N GLU A 13 -2.17 -5.79 -3.77
CA GLU A 13 -2.50 -4.36 -3.92
C GLU A 13 -1.54 -3.46 -3.13
N ALA A 14 -1.19 -3.85 -1.90
CA ALA A 14 -0.24 -3.11 -1.07
C ALA A 14 1.18 -3.12 -1.68
N VAL A 15 1.65 -4.27 -2.18
CA VAL A 15 2.95 -4.38 -2.87
C VAL A 15 2.98 -3.50 -4.11
N ALA A 16 1.92 -3.52 -4.93
CA ALA A 16 1.84 -2.67 -6.12
C ALA A 16 1.91 -1.16 -5.80
N LEU A 17 1.36 -0.73 -4.66
CA LEU A 17 1.46 0.65 -4.19
C LEU A 17 2.89 1.00 -3.78
N ILE A 18 3.62 0.08 -3.14
CA ILE A 18 5.04 0.23 -2.81
C ILE A 18 5.86 0.37 -4.08
N ASP A 19 5.68 -0.53 -5.06
CA ASP A 19 6.39 -0.49 -6.34
C ASP A 19 6.18 0.85 -7.08
N LYS A 20 4.94 1.37 -7.03
CA LYS A 20 4.61 2.67 -7.62
C LYS A 20 5.36 3.81 -6.92
N ILE A 21 5.45 3.79 -5.60
CA ILE A 21 6.22 4.77 -4.81
C ILE A 21 7.70 4.68 -5.15
N GLU A 22 8.27 3.47 -5.16
CA GLU A 22 9.68 3.23 -5.51
C GLU A 22 9.99 3.73 -6.92
N MET A 23 9.11 3.46 -7.88
CA MET A 23 9.24 3.96 -9.25
C MET A 23 9.30 5.49 -9.30
N PHE A 24 8.46 6.20 -8.55
CA PHE A 24 8.51 7.67 -8.52
C PHE A 24 9.80 8.18 -7.87
N ILE A 25 10.21 7.59 -6.75
CA ILE A 25 11.42 7.97 -6.02
C ILE A 25 12.67 7.68 -6.87
N SER A 26 12.72 6.56 -7.58
CA SER A 26 13.86 6.16 -8.42
C SER A 26 14.15 7.16 -9.56
N ARG A 27 13.16 7.95 -9.95
CA ARG A 27 13.29 8.99 -10.99
C ARG A 27 13.82 10.32 -10.45
N LEU A 28 13.90 10.48 -9.13
CA LEU A 28 14.41 11.69 -8.50
C LEU A 28 15.93 11.62 -8.42
N LYS A 29 16.62 12.69 -8.84
CA LYS A 29 18.05 12.85 -8.59
C LYS A 29 18.28 13.85 -7.45
N PRO A 30 19.34 13.66 -6.65
CA PRO A 30 19.73 14.64 -5.66
C PRO A 30 19.98 16.00 -6.30
N GLY A 31 19.32 17.05 -5.80
CA GLY A 31 19.44 18.42 -6.29
C GLY A 31 18.44 18.81 -7.39
N ASP A 32 17.62 17.88 -7.89
CA ASP A 32 16.54 18.21 -8.82
C ASP A 32 15.39 18.91 -8.08
N GLU A 33 14.81 19.92 -8.71
CA GLU A 33 13.51 20.44 -8.31
C GLU A 33 12.44 19.38 -8.61
N VAL A 34 11.83 18.85 -7.55
CA VAL A 34 10.77 17.85 -7.69
C VAL A 34 9.44 18.55 -7.97
N PRO A 35 8.75 18.25 -9.08
CA PRO A 35 7.43 18.80 -9.35
C PRO A 35 6.46 18.46 -8.22
N ALA A 36 5.68 19.44 -7.76
CA ALA A 36 4.70 19.25 -6.69
C ALA A 36 3.70 18.11 -6.97
N GLY A 37 3.37 17.86 -8.25
CA GLY A 37 2.54 16.73 -8.67
C GLY A 37 3.15 15.36 -8.34
N ILE A 38 4.48 15.20 -8.44
CA ILE A 38 5.15 13.95 -8.06
C ILE A 38 5.08 13.74 -6.55
N VAL A 39 5.32 14.81 -5.78
CA VAL A 39 5.20 14.77 -4.31
C VAL A 39 3.79 14.36 -3.91
N TYR A 40 2.77 14.94 -4.55
CA TYR A 40 1.37 14.58 -4.32
C TYR A 40 1.07 13.12 -4.66
N GLN A 41 1.56 12.62 -5.81
CA GLN A 41 1.36 11.22 -6.21
C GLN A 41 2.01 10.21 -5.26
N VAL A 42 3.20 10.53 -4.74
CA VAL A 42 3.87 9.71 -3.71
C VAL A 42 3.06 9.72 -2.42
N TYR A 43 2.62 10.90 -1.97
CA TYR A 43 1.79 11.04 -0.78
C TYR A 43 0.48 10.26 -0.89
N GLU A 44 -0.25 10.43 -2.01
CA GLU A 44 -1.49 9.70 -2.28
C GLU A 44 -1.27 8.18 -2.25
N SER A 45 -0.21 7.69 -2.90
CA SER A 45 0.11 6.26 -2.92
C SER A 45 0.44 5.73 -1.52
N LEU A 46 1.10 6.53 -0.68
CA LEU A 46 1.37 6.19 0.73
C LEU A 46 0.10 6.13 1.58
N VAL A 47 -0.84 7.06 1.37
CA VAL A 47 -2.13 7.05 2.07
C VAL A 47 -2.92 5.79 1.72
N LEU A 48 -3.02 5.46 0.43
CA LEU A 48 -3.69 4.24 -0.02
C LEU A 48 -3.02 2.97 0.52
N LEU A 49 -1.69 2.94 0.57
CA LEU A 49 -0.95 1.80 1.14
C LEU A 49 -1.31 1.60 2.61
N LYS A 50 -1.36 2.69 3.37
CA LYS A 50 -1.75 2.67 4.78
C LYS A 50 -3.18 2.14 4.95
N GLU A 51 -4.12 2.57 4.12
CA GLU A 51 -5.50 2.07 4.13
C GLU A 51 -5.55 0.55 3.88
N ARG A 52 -4.84 0.05 2.86
CA ARG A 52 -4.77 -1.40 2.59
C ARG A 52 -4.18 -2.21 3.74
N ILE A 53 -3.14 -1.70 4.40
CA ILE A 53 -2.58 -2.33 5.59
C ILE A 53 -3.61 -2.37 6.73
N PHE A 54 -4.41 -1.32 6.93
CA PHE A 54 -5.49 -1.34 7.92
C PHE A 54 -6.58 -2.37 7.60
N GLU A 55 -7.02 -2.45 6.34
CA GLU A 55 -8.00 -3.44 5.90
C GLU A 55 -7.49 -4.87 6.16
N ILE A 56 -6.24 -5.15 5.80
CA ILE A 56 -5.58 -6.43 6.08
C ILE A 56 -5.58 -6.74 7.59
N ARG A 57 -5.21 -5.77 8.42
CA ARG A 57 -5.20 -5.95 9.88
C ARG A 57 -6.59 -6.26 10.43
N LEU A 58 -7.63 -5.60 9.93
CA LEU A 58 -9.01 -5.84 10.35
C LEU A 58 -9.46 -7.27 10.01
N ILE A 59 -9.12 -7.75 8.80
CA ILE A 59 -9.42 -9.13 8.39
C ILE A 59 -8.75 -10.12 9.35
N ILE A 60 -7.46 -9.92 9.66
CA ILE A 60 -6.72 -10.81 10.57
C ILE A 60 -7.32 -10.82 11.98
N ILE A 61 -7.66 -9.65 12.53
CA ILE A 61 -8.27 -9.53 13.87
C ILE A 61 -9.61 -10.28 13.90
N GLN A 62 -10.48 -10.07 12.91
CA GLN A 62 -11.77 -10.75 12.83
C GLN A 62 -11.64 -12.28 12.73
N GLU A 63 -10.57 -12.80 12.14
CA GLU A 63 -10.29 -14.23 12.10
C GLU A 63 -9.81 -14.74 13.47
N SER A 64 -8.98 -13.97 14.18
CA SER A 64 -8.51 -14.36 15.52
C SER A 64 -9.65 -14.43 16.55
N GLU A 65 -10.65 -13.56 16.44
CA GLU A 65 -11.83 -13.55 17.32
C GLU A 65 -12.82 -14.69 17.03
N LYS A 66 -12.83 -15.23 15.80
CA LYS A 66 -13.72 -16.34 15.40
C LYS A 66 -13.15 -17.72 15.70
N GLY A 67 -11.85 -17.82 15.95
CA GLY A 67 -11.17 -19.05 16.35
C GLY A 67 -11.06 -19.25 17.86
N SER A 68 -11.61 -18.34 18.67
CA SER A 68 -11.68 -18.39 20.15
C SER A 68 -13.09 -18.76 20.60
#